data_AF-A0A366XQ95-F1
#
_entry.id   AF-A0A366XQ95-F1
#
_cell.length_a   1.000
_cell.length_b   1.000
_cell.length_c   1.000
_cell.angle_alpha   90.00
_cell.angle_beta   90.00
_cell.angle_gamma   90.00
#
_symmetry.space_group_name_H-M   'P 1'
#
loop_
_entity.id
_entity.type
_entity.pdbx_description
1 polymer ?
#
loop_
_entity_poly.entity_id
_entity_poly.type
_entity_poly.pdbx_seq_one_letter_code
_entity_poly.pdbx_strand_id
1 'polypeptide(L)'
;MNKRRLLLCVTLCGSAAWLWISSTYSEELTATLSERSKQPQNADSSLEQPHTGTSKTNHKMVKQNPKDIPLTEKSDDANVNASPLNQEQKNSVQALLDAFEPNSTTVIVSTDDNNDGTGQNRKPELNQQIHQQLQTVIYSWQLTQGSPISYELNLNQLFSDPDDDFLTTRIDLSASGLSISNNGALLIQGTPELQTELSRLTVSVRDSYHGDDQQAWVSAHFSLPEVEASTEEQEHPLIGDIVYRLESAKQHAGVSYNYEVVFCEAFKFINDVVYYAKSTAKTSCPNENQLRDIGHYQINGNQLIISSNESSFHAQQVWDLKKEYSSVQQKGVTNYFTTIYDGEKYESYTLQKSKAAMEAKINIHTGQYEYQSATFDYLILTPKQEYLLVYAGNYIYQRENIGSNGEFMDSDLNIHGYDISLNCQYVGPFFQSSVMAGKGNYDIDIVSSSTHPENTYSFHCGEFPSNQRFSLFTDLTYSPYDEFIDGNVYSYIFRPKPEYAHLYEELKMNFVYHSPTRNK
;
A
#
# COMPACT_ATOMS: atom_id res chain seq x y z
N MET A 1 1.02 -80.13 30.70
CA MET A 1 2.08 -79.66 29.78
C MET A 1 2.50 -78.26 30.19
N ASN A 2 3.82 -78.04 30.23
CA ASN A 2 4.60 -77.04 30.98
C ASN A 2 4.25 -75.56 30.71
N LYS A 3 4.04 -74.73 31.75
CA LYS A 3 4.99 -73.85 32.51
C LYS A 3 5.64 -72.74 31.66
N ARG A 4 5.31 -71.44 31.86
CA ARG A 4 5.85 -70.44 32.84
C ARG A 4 7.28 -69.93 32.53
N ARG A 5 7.45 -68.59 32.62
CA ARG A 5 8.64 -67.70 32.90
C ARG A 5 8.90 -66.71 31.75
N LEU A 6 8.95 -65.38 31.88
CA LEU A 6 9.38 -64.39 32.89
C LEU A 6 10.91 -64.14 32.95
N LEU A 7 11.29 -62.85 32.83
CA LEU A 7 12.58 -62.17 33.16
C LEU A 7 13.79 -62.40 32.20
N LEU A 8 14.77 -61.51 31.95
CA LEU A 8 15.10 -60.08 32.19
C LEU A 8 16.47 -59.81 31.50
N CYS A 9 16.76 -58.55 31.13
CA CYS A 9 18.07 -57.86 30.97
C CYS A 9 19.26 -58.48 30.18
N VAL A 10 19.87 -57.69 29.28
CA VAL A 10 21.09 -56.87 29.53
C VAL A 10 21.46 -56.09 28.24
N THR A 11 21.85 -54.84 28.47
CA THR A 11 22.41 -53.79 27.60
C THR A 11 23.68 -54.14 26.82
N LEU A 12 23.87 -53.55 25.63
CA LEU A 12 25.18 -53.06 25.17
C LEU A 12 25.08 -52.01 24.06
N CYS A 13 25.95 -51.00 24.19
CA CYS A 13 26.05 -49.74 23.46
C CYS A 13 26.20 -49.83 21.93
N GLY A 14 25.80 -48.75 21.25
CA GLY A 14 26.19 -48.46 19.88
C GLY A 14 25.68 -47.09 19.43
N SER A 15 26.46 -46.04 19.71
CA SER A 15 26.32 -44.68 19.20
C SER A 15 26.31 -44.64 17.67
N ALA A 16 25.35 -43.94 17.06
CA ALA A 16 25.45 -43.45 15.68
C ALA A 16 24.78 -42.07 15.58
N ALA A 17 25.61 -41.03 15.58
CA ALA A 17 25.25 -39.70 15.14
C ALA A 17 24.98 -39.74 13.62
N TRP A 18 23.84 -39.22 13.20
CA TRP A 18 23.56 -38.96 11.79
C TRP A 18 23.77 -37.47 11.51
N LEU A 19 24.88 -37.18 10.85
CA LEU A 19 25.20 -35.90 10.23
C LEU A 19 24.33 -35.73 8.97
N TRP A 20 23.65 -34.58 8.89
CA TRP A 20 23.07 -34.08 7.64
C TRP A 20 24.19 -33.47 6.78
N ILE A 21 24.34 -33.99 5.57
CA ILE A 21 25.23 -33.46 4.52
C ILE A 21 24.38 -32.57 3.62
N SER A 22 24.77 -31.30 3.52
CA SER A 22 24.36 -30.35 2.48
C SER A 22 25.01 -30.73 1.16
N SER A 23 24.22 -30.87 0.09
CA SER A 23 24.72 -31.07 -1.27
C SER A 23 24.65 -29.77 -2.07
N THR A 24 25.78 -29.08 -2.15
CA THR A 24 26.15 -28.21 -3.28
C THR A 24 26.91 -29.06 -4.29
N TYR A 25 26.47 -29.11 -5.55
CA TYR A 25 27.24 -29.70 -6.65
C TYR A 25 27.65 -28.60 -7.64
N SER A 26 28.96 -28.39 -7.74
CA SER A 26 29.64 -27.77 -8.86
C SER A 26 30.37 -28.88 -9.62
N GLU A 27 30.33 -28.87 -10.95
CA GLU A 27 31.37 -29.50 -11.77
C GLU A 27 31.77 -28.54 -12.91
N GLU A 28 33.03 -28.10 -12.85
CA GLU A 28 33.81 -27.63 -14.00
C GLU A 28 34.35 -28.84 -14.77
N LEU A 29 34.42 -28.74 -16.10
CA LEU A 29 35.26 -29.61 -16.91
C LEU A 29 35.97 -28.77 -17.98
N THR A 30 37.29 -28.72 -17.90
CA THR A 30 38.20 -28.20 -18.92
C THR A 30 38.87 -29.37 -19.66
N ALA A 31 38.93 -29.29 -20.99
CA ALA A 31 39.94 -29.96 -21.82
C ALA A 31 40.13 -29.24 -23.17
N THR A 32 41.39 -29.16 -23.59
CA THR A 32 41.98 -28.29 -24.62
C THR A 32 42.11 -28.92 -26.03
N LEU A 33 41.93 -28.07 -27.06
CA LEU A 33 42.64 -27.91 -28.37
C LEU A 33 43.03 -29.14 -29.24
N SER A 34 42.57 -29.18 -30.52
CA SER A 34 43.33 -28.73 -31.73
C SER A 34 42.79 -29.25 -33.09
N GLU A 35 42.94 -28.40 -34.12
CA GLU A 35 43.02 -28.61 -35.59
C GLU A 35 41.79 -28.69 -36.54
N ARG A 36 41.47 -27.51 -37.11
CA ARG A 36 41.65 -27.10 -38.53
C ARG A 36 40.73 -27.68 -39.64
N SER A 37 39.91 -26.80 -40.25
CA SER A 37 39.97 -26.50 -41.70
C SER A 37 38.98 -25.41 -42.16
N LYS A 38 39.57 -24.31 -42.64
CA LYS A 38 39.19 -23.45 -43.80
C LYS A 38 37.92 -22.58 -43.75
N GLN A 39 38.21 -21.30 -43.48
CA GLN A 39 37.63 -20.10 -44.09
C GLN A 39 37.69 -20.14 -45.65
N PRO A 40 36.92 -19.29 -46.34
CA PRO A 40 37.44 -17.95 -46.63
C PRO A 40 36.45 -16.79 -46.40
N GLN A 41 37.04 -15.69 -45.92
CA GLN A 41 36.57 -14.32 -45.99
C GLN A 41 36.48 -13.81 -47.42
N ASN A 42 35.58 -12.85 -47.64
CA ASN A 42 35.88 -11.52 -48.17
C ASN A 42 34.71 -10.61 -47.75
N ALA A 43 34.93 -9.63 -46.87
CA ALA A 43 35.45 -8.28 -47.16
C ALA A 43 34.35 -7.40 -47.80
N ASP A 44 34.15 -6.13 -47.48
CA ASP A 44 34.57 -5.19 -46.44
C ASP A 44 33.71 -3.93 -46.71
N SER A 45 33.73 -2.98 -45.79
CA SER A 45 33.58 -1.54 -46.03
C SER A 45 32.19 -0.90 -46.17
N SER A 46 31.85 -0.17 -45.09
CA SER A 46 31.59 1.29 -45.03
C SER A 46 30.67 1.95 -46.05
N LEU A 47 29.66 2.70 -45.56
CA LEU A 47 29.58 4.16 -45.79
C LEU A 47 28.45 4.83 -44.99
N GLU A 48 28.77 6.04 -44.58
CA GLU A 48 28.03 7.01 -43.78
C GLU A 48 26.73 7.52 -44.45
N GLN A 49 25.79 7.94 -43.59
CA GLN A 49 24.86 9.10 -43.65
C GLN A 49 24.70 9.89 -44.99
N PRO A 50 23.49 10.45 -45.31
CA PRO A 50 22.97 11.55 -44.49
C PRO A 50 21.44 11.77 -44.42
N HIS A 51 21.07 12.51 -43.37
CA HIS A 51 19.88 13.35 -43.27
C HIS A 51 19.65 14.21 -44.52
N THR A 52 18.42 14.26 -45.00
CA THR A 52 17.81 15.46 -45.60
C THR A 52 16.33 15.50 -45.23
N GLY A 53 15.88 16.64 -44.71
CA GLY A 53 14.53 16.81 -44.20
C GLY A 53 13.50 17.19 -45.27
N THR A 54 12.25 17.26 -44.83
CA THR A 54 11.35 18.33 -45.27
C THR A 54 10.22 18.50 -44.26
N SER A 55 10.30 19.60 -43.52
CA SER A 55 9.20 20.18 -42.77
C SER A 55 8.19 20.76 -43.77
N LYS A 56 6.91 20.39 -43.64
CA LYS A 56 5.80 21.18 -44.18
C LYS A 56 4.70 21.27 -43.13
N THR A 57 4.75 22.39 -42.43
CA THR A 57 3.66 23.04 -41.72
C THR A 57 2.48 23.31 -42.64
N ASN A 58 1.27 23.12 -42.12
CA ASN A 58 0.08 23.85 -42.55
C ASN A 58 -0.82 24.09 -41.34
N HIS A 59 -0.52 25.17 -40.61
CA HIS A 59 -1.48 25.81 -39.72
C HIS A 59 -2.45 26.64 -40.55
N LYS A 60 -3.75 26.39 -40.39
CA LYS A 60 -4.80 27.33 -40.77
C LYS A 60 -5.40 27.90 -39.48
N MET A 61 -4.93 29.07 -39.09
CA MET A 61 -5.59 29.93 -38.10
C MET A 61 -6.93 30.41 -38.67
N VAL A 62 -8.00 30.23 -37.90
CA VAL A 62 -9.20 31.08 -38.00
C VAL A 62 -9.23 31.94 -36.75
N LYS A 63 -9.03 33.25 -36.96
CA LYS A 63 -9.31 34.32 -36.00
C LYS A 63 -10.82 34.58 -35.98
N GLN A 64 -11.43 34.63 -34.81
CA GLN A 64 -12.50 35.58 -34.51
C GLN A 64 -12.34 36.10 -33.07
N ASN A 65 -12.23 37.43 -32.97
CA ASN A 65 -12.15 38.20 -31.74
C ASN A 65 -13.57 38.71 -31.34
N PRO A 66 -13.74 39.25 -30.13
CA PRO A 66 -14.98 39.32 -29.38
C PRO A 66 -15.74 40.66 -29.53
N LYS A 67 -16.99 40.70 -29.07
CA LYS A 67 -17.77 41.91 -28.79
C LYS A 67 -18.59 41.76 -27.49
N ASP A 68 -18.08 42.39 -26.44
CA ASP A 68 -18.68 43.40 -25.54
C ASP A 68 -20.12 43.28 -24.97
N ILE A 69 -20.17 43.15 -23.61
CA ILE A 69 -20.73 44.08 -22.57
C ILE A 69 -22.29 44.16 -22.41
N PRO A 70 -22.90 44.30 -21.19
CA PRO A 70 -22.39 45.03 -20.01
C PRO A 70 -22.52 44.46 -18.58
N LEU A 71 -21.71 45.11 -17.72
CA LEU A 71 -21.73 45.22 -16.27
C LEU A 71 -23.09 45.64 -15.66
N THR A 72 -23.35 45.18 -14.43
CA THR A 72 -23.96 46.02 -13.40
C THR A 72 -23.52 45.56 -11.99
N GLU A 73 -22.93 46.48 -11.24
CA GLU A 73 -22.62 46.38 -9.81
C GLU A 73 -23.91 46.50 -8.96
N LYS A 74 -23.96 45.79 -7.82
CA LYS A 74 -24.32 46.40 -6.53
C LYS A 74 -24.00 45.48 -5.34
N SER A 75 -23.45 46.13 -4.31
CA SER A 75 -23.19 45.69 -2.94
C SER A 75 -24.45 45.31 -2.16
N ASP A 76 -24.31 44.52 -1.08
CA ASP A 76 -24.67 44.94 0.29
C ASP A 76 -24.33 43.87 1.35
N ASP A 77 -23.88 44.37 2.52
CA ASP A 77 -23.47 43.68 3.76
C ASP A 77 -24.62 42.95 4.49
N ALA A 78 -24.30 41.87 5.24
CA ALA A 78 -25.07 41.44 6.42
C ALA A 78 -24.28 40.53 7.40
N ASN A 79 -23.76 41.15 8.46
CA ASN A 79 -23.83 40.78 9.89
C ASN A 79 -24.33 39.37 10.31
N VAL A 80 -23.55 38.62 11.10
CA VAL A 80 -24.03 37.47 11.90
C VAL A 80 -23.67 37.66 13.38
N ASN A 81 -24.73 37.78 14.20
CA ASN A 81 -24.72 37.85 15.66
C ASN A 81 -24.20 36.55 16.31
N ALA A 82 -23.27 36.66 17.25
CA ALA A 82 -23.01 35.65 18.25
C ALA A 82 -23.99 35.80 19.42
N SER A 83 -24.65 34.71 19.83
CA SER A 83 -25.50 34.67 21.04
C SER A 83 -24.66 34.35 22.30
N PRO A 84 -25.03 34.86 23.49
CA PRO A 84 -24.25 34.63 24.72
C PRO A 84 -24.59 33.30 25.41
N LEU A 85 -23.56 32.60 25.91
CA LEU A 85 -23.65 31.39 26.74
C LEU A 85 -24.42 31.63 28.05
N ASN A 86 -25.20 30.62 28.48
CA ASN A 86 -26.11 30.66 29.62
C ASN A 86 -25.39 30.46 30.98
N GLN A 87 -25.97 31.00 32.06
CA GLN A 87 -25.34 31.10 33.40
C GLN A 87 -24.99 29.77 34.08
N GLU A 88 -25.59 28.63 33.69
CA GLU A 88 -25.23 27.31 34.25
C GLU A 88 -23.84 26.82 33.83
N GLN A 89 -23.33 27.23 32.66
CA GLN A 89 -21.99 26.89 32.19
C GLN A 89 -20.89 27.70 32.87
N LYS A 90 -21.21 28.89 33.41
CA LYS A 90 -20.25 29.70 34.19
C LYS A 90 -19.99 29.13 35.58
N ASN A 91 -21.00 28.51 36.20
CA ASN A 91 -20.87 27.98 37.55
C ASN A 91 -20.11 26.65 37.61
N SER A 92 -20.11 25.87 36.53
CA SER A 92 -19.37 24.60 36.41
C SER A 92 -17.88 24.82 36.15
N VAL A 93 -17.49 25.89 35.45
CA VAL A 93 -16.08 26.28 35.25
C VAL A 93 -15.46 26.81 36.54
N GLN A 94 -16.22 27.54 37.37
CA GLN A 94 -15.71 28.07 38.64
C GLN A 94 -15.47 26.97 39.69
N ALA A 95 -16.28 25.91 39.70
CA ALA A 95 -16.13 24.79 40.62
C ALA A 95 -14.92 23.87 40.32
N LEU A 96 -14.43 23.86 39.07
CA LEU A 96 -13.22 23.14 38.68
C LEU A 96 -11.92 23.91 39.00
N LEU A 97 -11.99 25.24 39.15
CA LEU A 97 -10.86 26.09 39.49
C LEU A 97 -10.49 26.03 40.99
N ASP A 98 -11.44 25.71 41.85
CA ASP A 98 -11.24 25.70 43.31
C ASP A 98 -10.70 24.35 43.85
N ALA A 99 -10.51 23.33 42.99
CA ALA A 99 -10.20 21.96 43.40
C ALA A 99 -8.73 21.50 43.19
N PHE A 100 -7.82 22.37 42.76
CA PHE A 100 -6.41 21.99 42.54
C PHE A 100 -5.46 22.75 43.46
N GLU A 101 -4.98 22.09 44.51
CA GLU A 101 -3.76 22.50 45.21
C GLU A 101 -2.54 22.25 44.30
N PRO A 102 -1.66 23.23 44.08
CA PRO A 102 -0.44 23.05 43.31
C PRO A 102 0.68 22.53 44.22
N ASN A 103 1.02 21.24 44.07
CA ASN A 103 2.30 20.74 44.57
C ASN A 103 3.41 20.99 43.54
N SER A 104 4.36 21.83 43.97
CA SER A 104 5.72 22.06 43.45
C SER A 104 5.85 22.58 42.01
N THR A 105 5.62 23.88 41.84
CA THR A 105 6.35 24.69 40.84
C THR A 105 7.61 25.24 41.50
N THR A 106 8.80 24.86 41.00
CA THR A 106 10.05 25.48 41.44
C THR A 106 10.10 26.89 40.86
N VAL A 107 9.84 27.88 41.71
CA VAL A 107 9.96 29.30 41.41
C VAL A 107 11.44 29.68 41.41
N ILE A 108 11.94 30.27 40.33
CA ILE A 108 13.15 31.11 40.38
C ILE A 108 12.66 32.56 40.26
N VAL A 109 12.54 33.23 41.41
CA VAL A 109 12.43 34.69 41.46
C VAL A 109 13.84 35.23 41.33
N SER A 110 14.13 35.94 40.25
CA SER A 110 15.25 36.88 40.24
C SER A 110 14.81 38.13 40.99
N THR A 111 15.14 38.21 42.27
CA THR A 111 15.27 39.51 42.94
C THR A 111 16.57 40.12 42.46
N ASP A 112 16.51 41.24 41.76
CA ASP A 112 17.23 42.45 42.16
C ASP A 112 16.90 43.60 41.22
N ASP A 113 16.21 44.60 41.78
CA ASP A 113 16.37 45.99 41.40
C ASP A 113 17.84 46.37 41.63
N ASN A 114 18.64 46.39 40.57
CA ASN A 114 19.83 47.25 40.49
C ASN A 114 20.11 47.62 39.03
N ASN A 115 19.71 48.84 38.73
CA ASN A 115 20.13 49.60 37.57
C ASN A 115 21.63 49.90 37.72
N ASP A 116 22.49 49.07 37.14
CA ASP A 116 23.89 49.42 36.89
C ASP A 116 24.30 49.02 35.47
N GLY A 117 24.75 50.00 34.70
CA GLY A 117 25.09 49.86 33.30
C GLY A 117 26.41 49.13 33.11
N THR A 118 26.37 47.80 33.03
CA THR A 118 27.33 46.97 32.29
C THR A 118 26.56 45.80 31.66
N GLY A 119 25.96 46.05 30.48
CA GLY A 119 24.99 45.16 29.83
C GLY A 119 25.50 43.74 29.59
N GLN A 120 25.05 42.80 30.42
CA GLN A 120 25.03 41.39 30.08
C GLN A 120 23.79 41.13 29.23
N ASN A 121 23.96 40.42 28.12
CA ASN A 121 22.84 39.92 27.32
C ASN A 121 21.88 39.16 28.23
N ARG A 122 20.59 39.40 28.10
CA ARG A 122 19.54 38.69 28.82
C ARG A 122 19.06 37.51 27.98
N LYS A 123 18.50 36.51 28.66
CA LYS A 123 17.90 35.36 28.00
C LYS A 123 16.50 35.73 27.45
N PRO A 124 15.97 34.95 26.50
CA PRO A 124 14.60 35.14 26.02
C PRO A 124 13.60 34.98 27.16
N GLU A 125 12.54 35.75 27.13
CA GLU A 125 11.49 35.73 28.14
C GLU A 125 10.20 35.12 27.58
N LEU A 126 9.52 34.30 28.39
CA LEU A 126 8.22 33.72 28.07
C LEU A 126 7.11 34.73 28.38
N ASN A 127 6.31 35.07 27.37
CA ASN A 127 5.13 35.88 27.56
C ASN A 127 4.00 35.03 28.18
N GLN A 128 3.80 35.19 29.49
CA GLN A 128 2.81 34.44 30.27
C GLN A 128 1.37 34.64 29.78
N GLN A 129 1.03 35.84 29.30
CA GLN A 129 -0.33 36.12 28.82
C GLN A 129 -0.62 35.38 27.52
N ILE A 130 0.33 35.40 26.58
CA ILE A 130 0.21 34.65 25.31
C ILE A 130 0.24 33.15 25.58
N HIS A 131 1.09 32.68 26.50
CA HIS A 131 1.11 31.28 26.92
C HIS A 131 -0.26 30.78 27.41
N GLN A 132 -0.93 31.54 28.30
CA GLN A 132 -2.27 31.20 28.79
C GLN A 132 -3.34 31.23 27.69
N GLN A 133 -3.25 32.21 26.78
CA GLN A 133 -4.17 32.29 25.63
C GLN A 133 -4.04 31.08 24.72
N LEU A 134 -2.81 30.70 24.35
CA LEU A 134 -2.56 29.53 23.52
C LEU A 134 -2.96 28.22 24.21
N GLN A 135 -2.74 28.11 25.52
CA GLN A 135 -3.22 26.95 26.28
C GLN A 135 -4.76 26.84 26.25
N THR A 136 -5.47 27.97 26.28
CA THR A 136 -6.94 27.98 26.16
C THR A 136 -7.40 27.53 24.78
N VAL A 137 -6.70 27.95 23.73
CA VAL A 137 -6.95 27.49 22.36
C VAL A 137 -6.75 25.98 22.26
N ILE A 138 -5.65 25.46 22.81
CA ILE A 138 -5.33 24.02 22.79
C ILE A 138 -6.40 23.21 23.53
N TYR A 139 -6.90 23.68 24.67
CA TYR A 139 -7.98 23.00 25.39
C TYR A 139 -9.34 23.04 24.68
N SER A 140 -9.52 23.90 23.68
CA SER A 140 -10.73 23.87 22.85
C SER A 140 -10.69 22.80 21.75
N TRP A 141 -9.55 22.15 21.55
CA TRP A 141 -9.43 21.09 20.56
C TRP A 141 -10.22 19.85 20.99
N GLN A 142 -10.92 19.28 20.04
CA GLN A 142 -11.58 18.00 20.20
C GLN A 142 -10.67 16.92 19.61
N LEU A 143 -10.21 16.01 20.47
CA LEU A 143 -9.40 14.87 20.07
C LEU A 143 -10.23 13.62 20.31
N THR A 144 -10.66 12.99 19.23
CA THR A 144 -11.38 11.71 19.29
C THR A 144 -10.50 10.64 18.69
N GLN A 145 -10.37 9.51 19.38
CA GLN A 145 -9.57 8.39 18.90
C GLN A 145 -9.98 7.99 17.47
N GLY A 146 -9.00 7.80 16.58
CA GLY A 146 -9.27 7.34 15.22
C GLY A 146 -9.83 8.41 14.26
N SER A 147 -10.18 9.61 14.76
CA SER A 147 -10.69 10.70 13.92
C SER A 147 -9.56 11.64 13.47
N PRO A 148 -9.40 11.92 12.16
CA PRO A 148 -8.35 12.81 11.69
C PRO A 148 -8.59 14.26 12.14
N ILE A 149 -7.53 14.91 12.60
CA ILE A 149 -7.54 16.32 13.02
C ILE A 149 -6.52 17.15 12.24
N SER A 150 -6.77 18.46 12.19
CA SER A 150 -5.85 19.45 11.64
C SER A 150 -6.07 20.78 12.36
N TYR A 151 -5.15 21.17 13.23
CA TYR A 151 -5.21 22.40 14.01
C TYR A 151 -3.99 23.29 13.72
N GLU A 152 -4.24 24.57 13.56
CA GLU A 152 -3.21 25.58 13.38
C GLU A 152 -3.01 26.36 14.68
N LEU A 153 -1.76 26.50 15.12
CA LEU A 153 -1.38 27.24 16.31
C LEU A 153 -0.32 28.29 15.94
N ASN A 154 -0.63 29.56 16.22
CA ASN A 154 0.29 30.66 15.98
C ASN A 154 1.09 30.96 17.26
N LEU A 155 2.42 30.81 17.19
CA LEU A 155 3.33 31.01 18.31
C LEU A 155 3.88 32.45 18.42
N ASN A 156 3.37 33.38 17.61
CA ASN A 156 3.82 34.77 17.62
C ASN A 156 3.71 35.38 19.02
N GLN A 157 4.76 36.11 19.41
CA GLN A 157 4.87 36.78 20.71
C GLN A 157 4.85 35.84 21.94
N LEU A 158 4.90 34.52 21.75
CA LEU A 158 5.05 33.59 22.87
C LEU A 158 6.36 33.83 23.62
N PHE A 159 7.41 34.18 22.88
CA PHE A 159 8.70 34.58 23.44
C PHE A 159 9.10 35.96 22.92
N SER A 160 9.84 36.69 23.73
CA SER A 160 10.48 37.95 23.36
C SER A 160 11.91 37.96 23.87
N ASP A 161 12.84 38.44 23.05
CA ASP A 161 14.19 38.71 23.51
C ASP A 161 14.29 40.17 23.97
N PRO A 162 14.68 40.45 25.22
CA PRO A 162 14.76 41.81 25.73
C PRO A 162 15.83 42.68 25.04
N ASP A 163 16.81 42.06 24.37
CA ASP A 163 17.91 42.72 23.68
C ASP A 163 17.77 42.60 22.14
N ASP A 164 16.62 42.09 21.67
CA ASP A 164 16.21 41.92 20.28
C ASP A 164 17.13 40.96 19.47
N ASP A 165 17.66 39.94 20.15
CA ASP A 165 18.46 38.90 19.53
C ASP A 165 17.63 37.92 18.69
N PHE A 166 18.31 37.27 17.73
CA PHE A 166 17.71 36.21 16.93
C PHE A 166 17.45 34.95 17.78
N LEU A 167 16.20 34.49 17.77
CA LEU A 167 15.77 33.31 18.51
C LEU A 167 15.81 32.04 17.66
N THR A 168 16.48 31.01 18.17
CA THR A 168 16.39 29.65 17.64
C THR A 168 15.29 28.89 18.36
N THR A 169 14.38 28.26 17.61
CA THR A 169 13.22 27.53 18.16
C THR A 169 13.33 26.03 17.92
N ARG A 170 12.96 25.23 18.93
CA ARG A 170 12.72 23.79 18.82
C ARG A 170 11.31 23.49 19.30
N ILE A 171 10.63 22.56 18.62
CA ILE A 171 9.28 22.12 18.96
C ILE A 171 9.27 20.60 19.07
N ASP A 172 8.62 20.10 20.12
CA ASP A 172 8.51 18.69 20.44
C ASP A 172 7.05 18.37 20.78
N LEU A 173 6.52 17.27 20.22
CA LEU A 173 5.17 16.78 20.49
C LEU A 173 5.24 15.35 21.00
N SER A 174 4.77 15.17 22.23
CA SER A 174 4.51 13.87 22.80
C SER A 174 3.01 13.58 22.70
N ALA A 175 2.58 13.06 21.57
CA ALA A 175 1.21 12.60 21.35
C ALA A 175 1.19 11.52 20.24
N SER A 176 0.62 10.36 20.54
CA SER A 176 0.57 9.21 19.62
C SER A 176 -0.41 9.47 18.49
N GLY A 177 0.00 9.13 17.26
CA GLY A 177 -0.80 9.35 16.05
C GLY A 177 -0.85 10.80 15.53
N LEU A 178 -0.21 11.75 16.22
CA LEU A 178 -0.13 13.16 15.82
C LEU A 178 1.27 13.53 15.33
N SER A 179 1.32 14.49 14.41
CA SER A 179 2.55 15.02 13.82
C SER A 179 2.50 16.54 13.72
N ILE A 180 3.68 17.14 13.60
CA ILE A 180 3.85 18.59 13.49
C ILE A 180 4.51 18.94 12.16
N SER A 181 4.02 19.99 11.53
CA SER A 181 4.74 20.71 10.47
C SER A 181 4.73 22.21 10.73
N ASN A 182 5.74 22.92 10.26
CA ASN A 182 5.88 24.38 10.46
C ASN A 182 6.12 25.07 9.12
N ASN A 183 5.09 25.75 8.60
CA ASN A 183 5.12 26.48 7.34
C ASN A 183 4.84 27.98 7.54
N GLY A 184 5.12 28.52 8.74
CA GLY A 184 4.81 29.90 9.15
C GLY A 184 3.86 29.97 10.34
N ALA A 185 2.96 28.99 10.45
CA ALA A 185 2.23 28.65 11.68
C ALA A 185 2.44 27.17 11.97
N LEU A 186 2.26 26.78 13.23
CA LEU A 186 2.41 25.39 13.65
C LEU A 186 1.16 24.61 13.27
N LEU A 187 1.30 23.63 12.37
CA LEU A 187 0.21 22.74 11.98
C LEU A 187 0.37 21.40 12.72
N ILE A 188 -0.62 21.07 13.56
CA ILE A 188 -0.73 19.80 14.27
C ILE A 188 -1.79 18.97 13.54
N GLN A 189 -1.40 17.80 13.03
CA GLN A 189 -2.28 16.97 12.22
C GLN A 189 -2.00 15.48 12.42
N GLY A 190 -3.00 14.66 12.14
CA GLY A 190 -2.91 13.21 12.26
C GLY A 190 -4.19 12.64 12.83
N THR A 191 -4.08 11.43 13.37
CA THR A 191 -5.21 10.69 13.93
C THR A 191 -4.85 10.31 15.37
N PRO A 192 -5.45 10.93 16.40
CA PRO A 192 -5.09 10.66 17.79
C PRO A 192 -5.27 9.20 18.19
N GLU A 193 -4.33 8.68 18.97
CA GLU A 193 -4.39 7.36 19.59
C GLU A 193 -4.59 7.47 21.11
N LEU A 194 -5.22 6.46 21.72
CA LEU A 194 -5.28 6.36 23.17
C LEU A 194 -3.88 6.09 23.73
N GLN A 195 -3.47 6.86 24.73
CA GLN A 195 -2.19 6.67 25.40
C GLN A 195 -2.33 6.81 26.91
N THR A 196 -1.50 6.09 27.65
CA THR A 196 -1.50 6.10 29.13
C THR A 196 -0.72 7.28 29.71
N GLU A 197 0.14 7.90 28.91
CA GLU A 197 0.99 9.04 29.30
C GLU A 197 0.36 10.37 28.86
N LEU A 198 0.60 11.42 29.64
CA LEU A 198 0.07 12.76 29.36
C LEU A 198 0.62 13.32 28.04
N SER A 199 -0.27 13.71 27.13
CA SER A 199 0.11 14.35 25.87
C SER A 199 0.59 15.79 26.09
N ARG A 200 1.71 16.17 25.46
CA ARG A 200 2.32 17.50 25.66
C ARG A 200 2.94 18.06 24.39
N LEU A 201 2.73 19.35 24.15
CA LEU A 201 3.49 20.17 23.21
C LEU A 201 4.51 21.01 23.99
N THR A 202 5.78 20.92 23.60
CA THR A 202 6.86 21.73 24.18
C THR A 202 7.47 22.62 23.12
N VAL A 203 7.52 23.92 23.39
CA VAL A 203 8.19 24.92 22.54
C VAL A 203 9.34 25.50 23.33
N SER A 204 10.55 25.35 22.83
CA SER A 204 11.76 25.86 23.47
C SER A 204 12.44 26.87 22.56
N VAL A 205 12.87 28.00 23.13
CA VAL A 205 13.66 29.00 22.42
C VAL A 205 14.98 29.28 23.15
N ARG A 206 15.97 29.74 22.40
CA ARG A 206 17.21 30.30 22.93
C ARG A 206 17.69 31.44 22.03
N ASP A 207 18.50 32.30 22.60
CA ASP A 207 19.27 33.29 21.84
C ASP A 207 20.62 32.71 21.34
N SER A 208 21.41 33.56 20.69
CA SER A 208 22.75 33.23 20.21
C SER A 208 23.89 33.47 21.23
N TYR A 209 23.62 34.07 22.38
CA TYR A 209 24.62 34.53 23.34
C TYR A 209 24.82 33.59 24.53
N HIS A 210 23.80 32.82 24.92
CA HIS A 210 23.83 31.98 26.11
C HIS A 210 24.23 30.52 25.85
N GLY A 211 24.84 30.24 24.70
CA GLY A 211 25.37 28.93 24.34
C GLY A 211 24.31 27.93 23.86
N ASP A 212 24.71 26.65 23.78
CA ASP A 212 23.88 25.56 23.23
C ASP A 212 23.45 24.51 24.29
N ASP A 213 23.79 24.74 25.56
CA ASP A 213 23.48 23.80 26.63
C ASP A 213 21.99 23.82 27.02
N GLN A 214 21.55 22.87 27.84
CA GLN A 214 20.15 22.78 28.27
C GLN A 214 19.69 24.01 29.09
N GLN A 215 20.62 24.74 29.71
CA GLN A 215 20.30 25.92 30.51
C GLN A 215 20.10 27.17 29.63
N ALA A 216 20.54 27.15 28.38
CA ALA A 216 20.31 28.21 27.39
C ALA A 216 18.85 28.28 26.90
N TRP A 217 18.09 27.19 27.04
CA TRP A 217 16.72 27.11 26.53
C TRP A 217 15.69 27.58 27.54
N VAL A 218 14.82 28.49 27.10
CA VAL A 218 13.58 28.84 27.79
C VAL A 218 12.43 28.08 27.14
N SER A 219 11.62 27.38 27.93
CA SER A 219 10.61 26.45 27.40
C SER A 219 9.20 26.78 27.89
N ALA A 220 8.25 26.72 26.97
CA ALA A 220 6.82 26.73 27.20
C ALA A 220 6.27 25.32 27.02
N HIS A 221 5.43 24.89 27.95
CA HIS A 221 4.79 23.58 27.92
C HIS A 221 3.28 23.77 27.80
N PHE A 222 2.65 23.01 26.91
CA PHE A 222 1.21 22.99 26.74
C PHE A 222 0.69 21.58 26.91
N SER A 223 -0.31 21.42 27.77
CA SER A 223 -1.04 20.17 27.91
C SER A 223 -2.05 20.07 26.78
N LEU A 224 -2.09 18.94 26.08
CA LEU A 224 -3.15 18.66 25.12
C LEU A 224 -4.40 18.17 25.88
N PRO A 225 -5.61 18.38 25.33
CA PRO A 225 -6.82 17.76 25.88
C PRO A 225 -6.73 16.24 25.81
N GLU A 226 -7.49 15.56 26.66
CA GLU A 226 -7.56 14.10 26.65
C GLU A 226 -8.18 13.61 25.33
N VAL A 227 -7.67 12.48 24.83
CA VAL A 227 -8.26 11.84 23.65
C VAL A 227 -9.50 11.10 24.11
N GLU A 228 -10.67 11.57 23.69
CA GLU A 228 -11.93 10.89 23.93
C GLU A 228 -11.93 9.56 23.17
N ALA A 229 -12.24 8.47 23.87
CA ALA A 229 -12.47 7.18 23.23
C ALA A 229 -13.63 7.32 22.23
N SER A 230 -13.48 6.76 21.03
CA SER A 230 -14.58 6.72 20.06
C SER A 230 -15.78 6.01 20.69
N THR A 231 -16.94 6.67 20.70
CA THR A 231 -18.22 6.06 21.12
C THR A 231 -18.90 5.31 19.97
N GLU A 232 -18.39 5.45 18.75
CA GLU A 232 -18.67 4.54 17.66
C GLU A 232 -17.71 3.35 17.82
N GLU A 233 -18.25 2.17 18.16
CA GLU A 233 -17.61 0.92 17.76
C GLU A 233 -17.51 0.98 16.23
N GLN A 234 -16.40 1.50 15.71
CA GLN A 234 -16.10 1.38 14.29
C GLN A 234 -15.83 -0.10 14.05
N GLU A 235 -16.90 -0.83 13.75
CA GLU A 235 -16.85 -2.22 13.38
C GLU A 235 -15.89 -2.33 12.19
N HIS A 236 -14.81 -3.09 12.37
CA HIS A 236 -13.75 -3.19 11.37
C HIS A 236 -14.36 -3.51 9.98
N PRO A 237 -14.01 -2.81 8.88
CA PRO A 237 -14.78 -2.87 7.62
C PRO A 237 -14.98 -4.26 7.01
N LEU A 238 -14.12 -5.22 7.37
CA LEU A 238 -14.20 -6.61 6.95
C LEU A 238 -15.21 -7.47 7.75
N ILE A 239 -15.81 -6.95 8.81
CA ILE A 239 -16.77 -7.66 9.67
C ILE A 239 -18.18 -7.61 9.06
N GLY A 240 -18.99 -8.63 9.40
CA GLY A 240 -20.40 -8.76 9.07
C GLY A 240 -20.65 -9.53 7.78
N ASP A 241 -20.23 -8.97 6.65
CA ASP A 241 -20.42 -9.56 5.32
C ASP A 241 -19.34 -10.59 4.96
N ILE A 242 -19.61 -11.37 3.90
CA ILE A 242 -18.58 -12.22 3.30
C ILE A 242 -17.60 -11.35 2.53
N VAL A 243 -16.31 -11.53 2.77
CA VAL A 243 -15.23 -10.95 1.98
C VAL A 243 -14.57 -12.03 1.13
N TYR A 244 -14.35 -11.72 -0.13
CA TYR A 244 -13.73 -12.63 -1.10
C TYR A 244 -12.30 -12.19 -1.42
N ARG A 245 -11.45 -13.17 -1.73
CA ARG A 245 -10.12 -12.96 -2.29
C ARG A 245 -9.79 -14.03 -3.32
N LEU A 246 -8.79 -13.76 -4.16
CA LEU A 246 -8.24 -14.77 -5.06
C LEU A 246 -6.96 -15.35 -4.47
N GLU A 247 -6.85 -16.67 -4.56
CA GLU A 247 -5.69 -17.43 -4.13
C GLU A 247 -5.19 -18.29 -5.29
N SER A 248 -3.95 -18.75 -5.22
CA SER A 248 -3.39 -19.69 -6.19
C SER A 248 -2.64 -20.84 -5.56
N ALA A 249 -2.74 -22.03 -6.16
CA ALA A 249 -2.00 -23.20 -5.71
C ALA A 249 -1.77 -24.21 -6.83
N LYS A 250 -0.73 -25.03 -6.70
CA LYS A 250 -0.51 -26.21 -7.56
C LYS A 250 -1.43 -27.39 -7.25
N GLN A 251 -2.00 -27.43 -6.04
CA GLN A 251 -2.99 -28.42 -5.64
C GLN A 251 -4.35 -27.73 -5.54
N HIS A 252 -5.30 -28.10 -6.40
CA HIS A 252 -6.63 -27.52 -6.38
C HIS A 252 -7.69 -28.58 -6.74
N ALA A 253 -8.80 -28.60 -6.00
CA ALA A 253 -9.90 -29.54 -6.19
C ALA A 253 -9.47 -31.03 -6.30
N GLY A 254 -8.43 -31.43 -5.56
CA GLY A 254 -7.89 -32.80 -5.58
C GLY A 254 -6.99 -33.13 -6.78
N VAL A 255 -6.64 -32.13 -7.59
CA VAL A 255 -5.77 -32.26 -8.75
C VAL A 255 -4.44 -31.54 -8.52
N SER A 256 -3.35 -32.21 -8.88
CA SER A 256 -2.00 -31.66 -8.91
C SER A 256 -1.68 -31.11 -10.30
N TYR A 257 -1.33 -29.84 -10.39
CA TYR A 257 -0.94 -29.17 -11.63
C TYR A 257 0.57 -28.89 -11.63
N ASN A 258 1.18 -28.85 -12.82
CA ASN A 258 2.56 -28.41 -12.98
C ASN A 258 2.72 -26.89 -12.81
N TYR A 259 1.59 -26.18 -12.85
CA TYR A 259 1.46 -24.74 -12.71
C TYR A 259 0.48 -24.40 -11.58
N GLU A 260 0.41 -23.12 -11.21
CA GLU A 260 -0.54 -22.64 -10.19
C GLU A 260 -1.89 -22.32 -10.82
N VAL A 261 -2.96 -22.74 -10.15
CA VAL A 261 -4.34 -22.45 -10.54
C VAL A 261 -4.88 -21.38 -9.61
N VAL A 262 -5.45 -20.33 -10.20
CA VAL A 262 -6.17 -19.27 -9.46
C VAL A 262 -7.59 -19.73 -9.16
N PHE A 263 -8.04 -19.49 -7.92
CA PHE A 263 -9.39 -19.77 -7.45
C PHE A 263 -9.83 -18.74 -6.42
N CYS A 264 -11.11 -18.73 -6.10
CA CYS A 264 -11.68 -17.79 -5.14
C CYS A 264 -11.87 -18.42 -3.76
N GLU A 265 -11.56 -17.64 -2.73
CA GLU A 265 -11.80 -17.94 -1.33
C GLU A 265 -12.80 -16.95 -0.74
N ALA A 266 -13.49 -17.36 0.31
CA ALA A 266 -14.47 -16.55 1.03
C ALA A 266 -14.23 -16.66 2.53
N PHE A 267 -14.27 -15.51 3.20
CA PHE A 267 -14.17 -15.40 4.65
C PHE A 267 -15.37 -14.61 5.19
N LYS A 268 -15.81 -14.92 6.40
CA LYS A 268 -16.83 -14.14 7.11
C LYS A 268 -16.42 -14.00 8.58
N PHE A 269 -16.35 -12.77 9.06
CA PHE A 269 -16.03 -12.43 10.45
C PHE A 269 -17.31 -11.96 11.11
N ILE A 270 -17.84 -12.74 12.05
CA ILE A 270 -19.08 -12.37 12.76
C ILE A 270 -19.13 -13.02 14.14
N ASN A 271 -19.55 -12.27 15.15
CA ASN A 271 -19.70 -12.75 16.54
C ASN A 271 -18.43 -13.47 17.05
N ASP A 272 -17.25 -12.88 16.85
CA ASP A 272 -15.94 -13.42 17.23
C ASP A 272 -15.57 -14.78 16.60
N VAL A 273 -16.30 -15.22 15.57
CA VAL A 273 -16.04 -16.45 14.82
C VAL A 273 -15.61 -16.11 13.40
N VAL A 274 -14.61 -16.84 12.89
CA VAL A 274 -14.19 -16.78 11.50
C VAL A 274 -14.72 -18.01 10.76
N TYR A 275 -15.44 -17.75 9.68
CA TYR A 275 -15.86 -18.77 8.75
C TYR A 275 -15.07 -18.67 7.46
N TYR A 276 -14.79 -19.82 6.83
CA TYR A 276 -14.03 -19.88 5.59
C TYR A 276 -14.58 -20.93 4.63
N ALA A 277 -14.42 -20.68 3.34
CA ALA A 277 -14.52 -21.67 2.28
C ALA A 277 -13.57 -21.32 1.13
N LYS A 278 -13.17 -22.34 0.39
CA LYS A 278 -12.53 -22.18 -0.93
C LYS A 278 -13.36 -22.84 -2.01
N SER A 279 -13.34 -22.25 -3.19
CA SER A 279 -13.98 -22.83 -4.36
C SER A 279 -13.25 -24.08 -4.82
N THR A 280 -13.98 -25.01 -5.43
CA THR A 280 -13.41 -26.11 -6.22
C THR A 280 -13.46 -25.83 -7.72
N ALA A 281 -14.05 -24.70 -8.11
CA ALA A 281 -14.14 -24.25 -9.49
C ALA A 281 -13.23 -23.03 -9.70
N LYS A 282 -12.71 -22.90 -10.92
CA LYS A 282 -11.84 -21.78 -11.32
C LYS A 282 -12.61 -20.50 -11.64
N THR A 283 -13.93 -20.57 -11.77
CA THR A 283 -14.80 -19.51 -12.31
C THR A 283 -15.89 -19.05 -11.34
N SER A 284 -15.94 -19.58 -10.13
CA SER A 284 -16.95 -19.17 -9.15
C SER A 284 -16.36 -19.05 -7.75
N CYS A 285 -16.90 -18.13 -6.97
CA CYS A 285 -16.61 -17.98 -5.56
C CYS A 285 -17.54 -18.87 -4.71
N PRO A 286 -17.13 -19.22 -3.48
CA PRO A 286 -18.00 -19.91 -2.53
C PRO A 286 -19.31 -19.14 -2.25
N ASN A 287 -20.31 -19.85 -1.76
CA ASN A 287 -21.55 -19.29 -1.21
C ASN A 287 -21.54 -19.41 0.31
N GLU A 288 -22.42 -18.67 0.98
CA GLU A 288 -22.54 -18.66 2.44
C GLU A 288 -22.75 -20.07 3.03
N ASN A 289 -23.55 -20.90 2.39
CA ASN A 289 -23.82 -22.27 2.85
C ASN A 289 -22.61 -23.23 2.75
N GLN A 290 -21.51 -22.81 2.12
CA GLN A 290 -20.27 -23.58 2.02
C GLN A 290 -19.26 -23.16 3.09
N LEU A 291 -19.49 -22.03 3.78
CA LEU A 291 -18.64 -21.54 4.85
C LEU A 291 -18.71 -22.47 6.06
N ARG A 292 -17.54 -22.74 6.65
CA ARG A 292 -17.40 -23.51 7.89
C ARG A 292 -16.62 -22.70 8.91
N ASP A 293 -16.95 -22.89 10.18
CA ASP A 293 -16.18 -22.36 11.31
C ASP A 293 -14.74 -22.89 11.22
N ILE A 294 -13.77 -21.97 11.29
CA ILE A 294 -12.34 -22.30 11.32
C ILE A 294 -11.65 -21.76 12.58
N GLY A 295 -12.35 -21.04 13.46
CA GLY A 295 -11.78 -20.44 14.66
C GLY A 295 -12.34 -19.06 14.99
N HIS A 296 -11.51 -18.20 15.59
CA HIS A 296 -11.94 -16.93 16.19
C HIS A 296 -11.12 -15.75 15.70
N TYR A 297 -11.66 -14.54 15.83
CA TYR A 297 -10.91 -13.32 15.56
C TYR A 297 -10.99 -12.32 16.71
N GLN A 298 -10.02 -11.43 16.76
CA GLN A 298 -10.00 -10.25 17.62
C GLN A 298 -9.68 -9.01 16.78
N ILE A 299 -10.24 -7.88 17.16
CA ILE A 299 -9.98 -6.59 16.50
C ILE A 299 -8.91 -5.84 17.29
N ASN A 300 -7.94 -5.28 16.58
CA ASN A 300 -6.95 -4.35 17.13
C ASN A 300 -6.73 -3.19 16.15
N GLY A 301 -7.50 -2.11 16.29
CA GLY A 301 -7.52 -1.02 15.32
C GLY A 301 -7.92 -1.51 13.92
N ASN A 302 -7.05 -1.29 12.93
CA ASN A 302 -7.23 -1.76 11.55
C ASN A 302 -6.82 -3.23 11.33
N GLN A 303 -6.53 -3.98 12.40
CA GLN A 303 -6.11 -5.36 12.30
C GLN A 303 -7.21 -6.32 12.77
N LEU A 304 -7.39 -7.41 12.02
CA LEU A 304 -8.03 -8.62 12.49
C LEU A 304 -6.97 -9.66 12.81
N ILE A 305 -6.92 -10.09 14.07
CA ILE A 305 -6.05 -11.17 14.54
C ILE A 305 -6.88 -12.45 14.52
N ILE A 306 -6.61 -13.32 13.57
CA ILE A 306 -7.33 -14.59 13.36
C ILE A 306 -6.57 -15.70 14.07
N SER A 307 -7.28 -16.52 14.84
CA SER A 307 -6.77 -17.75 15.44
C SER A 307 -7.53 -18.93 14.83
N SER A 308 -6.82 -19.77 14.08
CA SER A 308 -7.40 -20.92 13.38
C SER A 308 -7.16 -22.23 14.12
N ASN A 309 -8.19 -23.08 14.15
CA ASN A 309 -8.12 -24.45 14.66
C ASN A 309 -7.81 -25.48 13.56
N GLU A 310 -7.80 -25.05 12.29
CA GLU A 310 -7.58 -25.90 11.12
C GLU A 310 -6.10 -25.99 10.75
N SER A 311 -5.59 -27.20 10.52
CA SER A 311 -4.18 -27.44 10.17
C SER A 311 -3.78 -26.93 8.78
N SER A 312 -4.75 -26.66 7.90
CA SER A 312 -4.51 -26.03 6.60
C SER A 312 -4.22 -24.54 6.69
N PHE A 313 -4.34 -23.95 7.88
CA PHE A 313 -4.01 -22.56 8.16
C PHE A 313 -2.89 -22.49 9.19
N HIS A 314 -2.15 -21.40 9.15
CA HIS A 314 -1.29 -21.04 10.28
C HIS A 314 -2.16 -20.77 11.51
N ALA A 315 -1.65 -21.17 12.67
CA ALA A 315 -2.39 -21.09 13.94
C ALA A 315 -2.88 -19.66 14.22
N GLN A 316 -2.11 -18.66 13.80
CA GLN A 316 -2.47 -17.26 13.91
C GLN A 316 -2.14 -16.51 12.62
N GLN A 317 -3.05 -15.63 12.19
CA GLN A 317 -2.83 -14.69 11.09
C GLN A 317 -3.18 -13.27 11.54
N VAL A 318 -2.50 -12.26 11.00
CA VAL A 318 -2.81 -10.85 11.23
C VAL A 318 -3.17 -10.22 9.89
N TRP A 319 -4.40 -9.74 9.78
CA TRP A 319 -4.95 -9.08 8.59
C TRP A 319 -5.04 -7.59 8.85
N ASP A 320 -4.18 -6.81 8.19
CA ASP A 320 -4.04 -5.38 8.39
C ASP A 320 -4.65 -4.61 7.21
N LEU A 321 -5.76 -3.92 7.44
CA LEU A 321 -6.44 -3.09 6.43
C LEU A 321 -5.62 -1.82 6.17
N LYS A 322 -4.97 -1.78 5.01
CA LYS A 322 -4.12 -0.67 4.60
C LYS A 322 -4.88 0.45 3.89
N LYS A 323 -5.89 0.10 3.09
CA LYS A 323 -6.66 1.08 2.33
C LYS A 323 -8.04 0.56 1.95
N GLU A 324 -9.06 1.38 2.19
CA GLU A 324 -10.40 1.23 1.61
C GLU A 324 -10.58 2.23 0.48
N TYR A 325 -11.14 1.79 -0.65
CA TYR A 325 -11.42 2.67 -1.79
C TYR A 325 -12.56 2.13 -2.66
N SER A 326 -13.38 3.03 -3.20
CA SER A 326 -14.39 2.66 -4.20
C SER A 326 -13.73 2.27 -5.52
N SER A 327 -14.24 1.22 -6.14
CA SER A 327 -13.80 0.79 -7.47
C SER A 327 -14.23 1.79 -8.53
N VAL A 328 -13.31 2.13 -9.43
CA VAL A 328 -13.59 2.94 -10.62
C VAL A 328 -13.99 2.03 -11.79
N GLN A 329 -13.42 0.82 -11.87
CA GLN A 329 -13.76 -0.17 -12.92
C GLN A 329 -15.12 -0.84 -12.69
N GLN A 330 -15.59 -0.94 -11.45
CA GLN A 330 -16.82 -1.64 -11.10
C GLN A 330 -17.70 -0.78 -10.18
N LYS A 331 -18.73 -0.14 -10.75
CA LYS A 331 -19.62 0.78 -10.02
C LYS A 331 -20.28 0.11 -8.83
N GLY A 332 -20.24 0.78 -7.68
CA GLY A 332 -20.88 0.30 -6.44
C GLY A 332 -20.09 -0.78 -5.70
N VAL A 333 -18.86 -1.08 -6.14
CA VAL A 333 -17.96 -2.02 -5.45
C VAL A 333 -16.97 -1.23 -4.60
N THR A 334 -16.78 -1.66 -3.37
CA THR A 334 -15.70 -1.18 -2.49
C THR A 334 -14.61 -2.25 -2.43
N ASN A 335 -13.36 -1.80 -2.56
CA ASN A 335 -12.15 -2.60 -2.45
C ASN A 335 -11.49 -2.34 -1.09
N TYR A 336 -11.05 -3.42 -0.44
CA TYR A 336 -10.32 -3.38 0.82
C TYR A 336 -8.94 -3.99 0.60
N PHE A 337 -7.93 -3.13 0.46
CA PHE A 337 -6.55 -3.58 0.31
C PHE A 337 -5.98 -3.94 1.69
N THR A 338 -5.71 -5.23 1.89
CA THR A 338 -5.35 -5.81 3.18
C THR A 338 -4.08 -6.61 3.04
N THR A 339 -3.13 -6.38 3.94
CA THR A 339 -1.90 -7.16 4.07
C THR A 339 -2.10 -8.22 5.14
N ILE A 340 -1.76 -9.46 4.84
CA ILE A 340 -1.90 -10.61 5.71
C ILE A 340 -0.52 -11.13 6.06
N TYR A 341 -0.25 -11.27 7.36
CA TYR A 341 0.91 -11.98 7.88
C TYR A 341 0.46 -13.30 8.49
N ASP A 342 1.03 -14.41 8.04
CA ASP A 342 0.68 -15.76 8.51
C ASP A 342 1.64 -16.33 9.58
N GLY A 343 2.59 -15.52 10.05
CA GLY A 343 3.64 -15.95 10.97
C GLY A 343 4.97 -16.29 10.26
N GLU A 344 4.95 -16.46 8.95
CA GLU A 344 6.15 -16.74 8.15
C GLU A 344 6.40 -15.68 7.09
N LYS A 345 5.35 -15.29 6.36
CA LYS A 345 5.43 -14.39 5.22
C LYS A 345 4.26 -13.41 5.19
N TYR A 346 4.46 -12.35 4.41
CA TYR A 346 3.42 -11.38 4.08
C TYR A 346 2.85 -11.66 2.70
N GLU A 347 1.54 -11.44 2.55
CA GLU A 347 0.85 -11.40 1.27
C GLU A 347 -0.20 -10.30 1.32
N SER A 348 -0.38 -9.53 0.26
CA SER A 348 -1.41 -8.49 0.20
C SER A 348 -2.48 -8.83 -0.83
N TYR A 349 -3.71 -8.43 -0.54
CA TYR A 349 -4.90 -8.78 -1.31
C TYR A 349 -5.82 -7.58 -1.46
N THR A 350 -6.44 -7.44 -2.63
CA THR A 350 -7.62 -6.57 -2.78
C THR A 350 -8.87 -7.40 -2.53
N LEU A 351 -9.42 -7.28 -1.32
CA LEU A 351 -10.65 -7.98 -0.90
C LEU A 351 -11.89 -7.24 -1.40
N GLN A 352 -12.97 -7.98 -1.65
CA GLN A 352 -14.26 -7.42 -2.06
C GLN A 352 -15.41 -8.14 -1.37
N LYS A 353 -16.45 -7.40 -0.99
CA LYS A 353 -17.71 -7.99 -0.48
C LYS A 353 -18.66 -8.46 -1.58
N SER A 354 -18.53 -7.89 -2.78
CA SER A 354 -19.33 -8.27 -3.93
C SER A 354 -18.79 -9.56 -4.55
N LYS A 355 -19.57 -10.63 -4.46
CA LYS A 355 -19.27 -11.91 -5.12
C LYS A 355 -19.11 -11.76 -6.63
N ALA A 356 -20.04 -11.06 -7.27
CA ALA A 356 -20.03 -10.86 -8.73
C ALA A 356 -18.82 -10.05 -9.20
N ALA A 357 -18.38 -9.07 -8.40
CA ALA A 357 -17.18 -8.28 -8.66
C ALA A 357 -15.90 -9.14 -8.67
N MET A 358 -15.78 -10.02 -7.68
CA MET A 358 -14.65 -10.94 -7.56
C MET A 358 -14.69 -12.01 -8.65
N GLU A 359 -15.88 -12.54 -8.95
CA GLU A 359 -16.06 -13.50 -10.04
C GLU A 359 -15.73 -12.90 -11.41
N ALA A 360 -15.94 -11.61 -11.63
CA ALA A 360 -15.54 -10.95 -12.87
C ALA A 360 -14.03 -11.04 -13.13
N LYS A 361 -13.18 -11.00 -12.08
CA LYS A 361 -11.71 -11.17 -12.19
C LYS A 361 -11.30 -12.60 -12.61
N ILE A 362 -12.17 -13.59 -12.41
CA ILE A 362 -11.92 -14.99 -12.75
C ILE A 362 -12.81 -15.53 -13.89
N ASN A 363 -13.53 -14.65 -14.57
CA ASN A 363 -14.36 -14.95 -15.74
C ASN A 363 -14.07 -13.99 -16.90
N ILE A 364 -12.80 -13.67 -17.13
CA ILE A 364 -12.43 -12.75 -18.21
C ILE A 364 -12.55 -13.50 -19.54
N HIS A 365 -13.51 -13.13 -20.37
CA HIS A 365 -13.64 -13.67 -21.72
C HIS A 365 -12.59 -13.07 -22.64
N THR A 366 -11.90 -13.91 -23.40
CA THR A 366 -10.82 -13.47 -24.30
C THR A 366 -10.68 -14.38 -25.53
N GLY A 367 -9.87 -13.99 -26.52
CA GLY A 367 -9.55 -14.78 -27.71
C GLY A 367 -10.48 -14.64 -28.92
N GLN A 368 -11.71 -14.12 -28.77
CA GLN A 368 -12.66 -14.03 -29.90
C GLN A 368 -12.23 -13.00 -30.95
N TYR A 369 -11.56 -11.95 -30.50
CA TYR A 369 -10.96 -10.89 -31.30
C TYR A 369 -9.70 -10.35 -30.58
N GLU A 370 -8.80 -9.73 -31.34
CA GLU A 370 -7.56 -9.17 -30.80
C GLU A 370 -7.84 -8.20 -29.65
N TYR A 371 -7.04 -8.31 -28.59
CA TYR A 371 -7.10 -7.43 -27.41
C TYR A 371 -8.42 -7.50 -26.60
N GLN A 372 -9.23 -8.56 -26.76
CA GLN A 372 -10.40 -8.78 -25.93
C GLN A 372 -9.99 -8.98 -24.46
N SER A 373 -10.31 -8.01 -23.59
CA SER A 373 -9.89 -7.96 -22.20
C SER A 373 -10.98 -7.37 -21.29
N ALA A 374 -10.82 -7.58 -19.98
CA ALA A 374 -11.49 -6.83 -18.93
C ALA A 374 -10.44 -6.20 -18.02
N THR A 375 -10.71 -4.98 -17.56
CA THR A 375 -9.81 -4.19 -16.71
C THR A 375 -10.32 -4.11 -15.28
N PHE A 376 -9.39 -4.11 -14.33
CA PHE A 376 -9.69 -4.06 -12.90
C PHE A 376 -8.80 -3.04 -12.22
N ASP A 377 -9.31 -2.45 -11.14
CA ASP A 377 -8.53 -1.57 -10.29
C ASP A 377 -7.36 -2.34 -9.67
N TYR A 378 -6.23 -1.65 -9.58
CA TYR A 378 -5.00 -2.17 -8.99
C TYR A 378 -4.24 -1.04 -8.30
N LEU A 379 -3.55 -1.35 -7.21
CA LEU A 379 -2.74 -0.40 -6.47
C LEU A 379 -1.26 -0.62 -6.75
N ILE A 380 -0.57 0.47 -7.08
CA ILE A 380 0.89 0.53 -7.12
C ILE A 380 1.38 1.60 -6.16
N LEU A 381 2.64 1.57 -5.75
CA LEU A 381 3.21 2.65 -4.92
C LEU A 381 3.87 3.72 -5.78
N THR A 382 3.72 4.96 -5.35
CA THR A 382 4.58 6.05 -5.83
C THR A 382 5.97 5.95 -5.20
N PRO A 383 6.98 6.68 -5.72
CA PRO A 383 8.29 6.77 -5.07
C PRO A 383 8.24 7.28 -3.61
N LYS A 384 7.14 7.93 -3.20
CA LYS A 384 6.90 8.38 -1.82
C LYS A 384 6.18 7.34 -0.96
N GLN A 385 6.02 6.10 -1.46
CA GLN A 385 5.30 5.00 -0.81
C GLN A 385 3.81 5.29 -0.54
N GLU A 386 3.18 6.11 -1.39
CA GLU A 386 1.74 6.32 -1.36
C GLU A 386 1.04 5.38 -2.35
N TYR A 387 -0.11 4.81 -1.96
CA TYR A 387 -0.92 3.99 -2.86
C TYR A 387 -1.59 4.81 -3.94
N LEU A 388 -1.16 4.57 -5.16
CA LEU A 388 -1.66 5.13 -6.40
C LEU A 388 -2.60 4.13 -7.09
N LEU A 389 -3.81 4.58 -7.36
CA LEU A 389 -4.81 3.78 -8.07
C LEU A 389 -4.53 3.80 -9.57
N VAL A 390 -4.43 2.61 -10.16
CA VAL A 390 -4.31 2.35 -11.59
C VAL A 390 -5.34 1.30 -12.00
N TYR A 391 -5.42 1.00 -13.29
CA TYR A 391 -6.19 -0.16 -13.76
C TYR A 391 -5.30 -1.06 -14.61
N ALA A 392 -5.54 -2.36 -14.49
CA ALA A 392 -4.79 -3.39 -15.20
C ALA A 392 -5.72 -4.38 -15.88
N GLY A 393 -5.32 -4.87 -17.04
CA GLY A 393 -6.03 -5.91 -17.79
C GLY A 393 -5.06 -6.71 -18.63
N ASN A 394 -5.35 -7.98 -18.83
CA ASN A 394 -4.59 -8.87 -19.71
C ASN A 394 -5.54 -9.50 -20.73
N TYR A 395 -5.02 -10.04 -21.82
CA TYR A 395 -5.78 -10.70 -22.88
C TYR A 395 -5.03 -11.93 -23.33
N ILE A 396 -5.72 -12.85 -24.00
CA ILE A 396 -5.10 -13.87 -24.84
C ILE A 396 -5.64 -13.66 -26.23
N TYR A 397 -4.78 -13.51 -27.23
CA TYR A 397 -5.22 -13.58 -28.61
C TYR A 397 -4.27 -14.44 -29.44
N GLN A 398 -4.83 -15.02 -30.50
CA GLN A 398 -4.09 -15.72 -31.54
C GLN A 398 -4.36 -15.04 -32.87
N ARG A 399 -3.30 -14.66 -33.59
CA ARG A 399 -3.42 -14.04 -34.92
C ARG A 399 -3.46 -15.10 -36.01
N GLU A 400 -4.22 -14.81 -37.07
CA GLU A 400 -4.16 -15.62 -38.30
C GLU A 400 -2.86 -15.40 -39.09
N ASN A 401 -2.26 -14.21 -38.98
CA ASN A 401 -1.00 -13.85 -39.62
C ASN A 401 0.04 -13.45 -38.56
N ILE A 402 1.31 -13.76 -38.84
CA ILE A 402 2.44 -13.38 -37.99
C ILE A 402 2.43 -11.87 -37.74
N GLY A 403 2.47 -11.49 -36.46
CA GLY A 403 2.56 -10.11 -36.01
C GLY A 403 3.87 -9.45 -36.40
N SER A 404 3.98 -8.14 -36.14
CA SER A 404 5.16 -7.35 -36.56
C SER A 404 6.46 -7.80 -35.91
N ASN A 405 6.39 -8.51 -34.77
CA ASN A 405 7.54 -9.02 -34.03
C ASN A 405 7.70 -10.54 -34.16
N GLY A 406 6.99 -11.18 -35.11
CA GLY A 406 7.09 -12.63 -35.32
C GLY A 406 6.10 -13.47 -34.50
N GLU A 407 5.22 -12.83 -33.74
CA GLU A 407 4.30 -13.45 -32.80
C GLU A 407 3.01 -13.95 -33.48
N PHE A 408 2.65 -15.21 -33.23
CA PHE A 408 1.34 -15.76 -33.60
C PHE A 408 0.32 -15.64 -32.46
N MET A 409 0.81 -15.42 -31.24
CA MET A 409 0.06 -15.49 -30.01
C MET A 409 0.72 -14.59 -28.98
N ASP A 410 -0.11 -13.94 -28.17
CA ASP A 410 0.34 -12.89 -27.28
C ASP A 410 -0.63 -12.72 -26.11
N SER A 411 -0.08 -12.31 -24.97
CA SER A 411 -0.84 -11.95 -23.79
C SER A 411 -0.07 -10.94 -22.94
N ASP A 412 -0.37 -9.66 -23.12
CA ASP A 412 0.24 -8.61 -22.33
C ASP A 412 -0.64 -8.23 -21.14
N LEU A 413 -0.05 -8.14 -19.95
CA LEU A 413 -0.67 -7.38 -18.87
C LEU A 413 -0.41 -5.91 -19.14
N ASN A 414 -1.47 -5.18 -19.43
CA ASN A 414 -1.45 -3.74 -19.65
C ASN A 414 -1.87 -3.04 -18.36
N ILE A 415 -1.06 -2.08 -17.91
CA ILE A 415 -1.29 -1.27 -16.71
C ILE A 415 -1.35 0.20 -17.13
N HIS A 416 -2.42 0.86 -16.73
CA HIS A 416 -2.74 2.21 -17.14
C HIS A 416 -2.98 3.12 -15.93
N GLY A 417 -2.41 4.33 -15.98
CA GLY A 417 -2.78 5.39 -15.05
C GLY A 417 -4.12 6.02 -15.43
N TYR A 418 -4.94 6.37 -14.43
CA TYR A 418 -6.16 7.16 -14.68
C TYR A 418 -5.83 8.57 -15.15
N ASP A 419 -4.92 9.26 -14.45
CA ASP A 419 -4.58 10.66 -14.73
C ASP A 419 -3.08 10.95 -14.78
N ILE A 420 -2.27 9.91 -14.90
CA ILE A 420 -0.81 10.00 -14.85
C ILE A 420 -0.17 9.15 -15.96
N SER A 421 1.03 9.55 -16.36
CA SER A 421 1.92 8.68 -17.12
C SER A 421 2.67 7.75 -16.18
N LEU A 422 2.68 6.46 -16.52
CA LEU A 422 3.46 5.46 -15.82
C LEU A 422 4.81 5.26 -16.51
N ASN A 423 5.78 4.78 -15.76
CA ASN A 423 7.06 4.30 -16.28
C ASN A 423 7.45 3.00 -15.56
N CYS A 424 8.41 2.26 -16.10
CA CYS A 424 8.77 0.95 -15.53
C CYS A 424 9.39 1.02 -14.14
N GLN A 425 9.79 2.18 -13.62
CA GLN A 425 10.31 2.30 -12.25
C GLN A 425 9.21 2.13 -11.18
N TYR A 426 7.94 2.31 -11.54
CA TYR A 426 6.82 2.10 -10.63
C TYR A 426 6.57 0.61 -10.31
N VAL A 427 7.01 -0.31 -11.18
CA VAL A 427 6.73 -1.76 -11.05
C VAL A 427 7.99 -2.63 -11.14
N GLY A 428 8.90 -2.32 -12.06
CA GLY A 428 10.10 -3.12 -12.35
C GLY A 428 10.94 -3.51 -11.13
N PRO A 429 11.24 -2.57 -10.19
CA PRO A 429 12.01 -2.90 -9.00
C PRO A 429 11.32 -3.87 -8.04
N PHE A 430 9.99 -3.90 -8.02
CA PHE A 430 9.19 -4.53 -6.97
C PHE A 430 8.63 -5.90 -7.36
N PHE A 431 8.53 -6.19 -8.66
CA PHE A 431 7.93 -7.42 -9.17
C PHE A 431 8.98 -8.42 -9.64
N GLN A 432 8.66 -9.71 -9.49
CA GLN A 432 9.53 -10.82 -9.85
C GLN A 432 9.22 -11.33 -11.25
N SER A 433 7.95 -11.62 -11.53
CA SER A 433 7.50 -12.28 -12.75
C SER A 433 6.00 -12.16 -12.93
N SER A 434 5.53 -12.34 -14.16
CA SER A 434 4.16 -12.76 -14.44
C SER A 434 4.14 -14.11 -15.14
N VAL A 435 3.11 -14.91 -14.89
CA VAL A 435 2.93 -16.24 -15.48
C VAL A 435 1.49 -16.39 -15.95
N MET A 436 1.30 -16.91 -17.16
CA MET A 436 0.03 -17.44 -17.63
C MET A 436 0.14 -18.95 -17.81
N ALA A 437 -0.81 -19.70 -17.27
CA ALA A 437 -0.79 -21.14 -17.36
C ALA A 437 -2.17 -21.79 -17.45
N GLY A 438 -2.21 -22.93 -18.13
CA GLY A 438 -3.41 -23.74 -18.26
C GLY A 438 -3.18 -24.94 -19.17
N LYS A 439 -4.17 -25.82 -19.27
CA LYS A 439 -4.10 -26.98 -20.16
C LYS A 439 -4.18 -26.51 -21.62
N GLY A 440 -3.16 -26.78 -22.42
CA GLY A 440 -3.18 -26.57 -23.87
C GLY A 440 -3.66 -27.82 -24.63
N ASN A 441 -3.75 -27.69 -25.95
CA ASN A 441 -4.08 -28.81 -26.83
C ASN A 441 -3.00 -29.92 -26.77
N TYR A 442 -3.32 -31.11 -27.29
CA TYR A 442 -2.44 -32.29 -27.30
C TYR A 442 -1.97 -32.75 -25.92
N ASP A 443 -2.74 -32.43 -24.88
CA ASP A 443 -2.41 -32.71 -23.49
C ASP A 443 -1.14 -32.02 -22.97
N ILE A 444 -0.65 -30.97 -23.64
CA ILE A 444 0.53 -30.21 -23.22
C ILE A 444 0.07 -29.01 -22.37
N ASP A 445 0.67 -28.83 -21.20
CA ASP A 445 0.40 -27.64 -20.37
C ASP A 445 1.07 -26.42 -21.01
N ILE A 446 0.32 -25.32 -21.16
CA ILE A 446 0.87 -24.01 -21.51
C ILE A 446 1.33 -23.36 -20.21
N VAL A 447 2.60 -22.97 -20.16
CA VAL A 447 3.18 -22.18 -19.06
C VAL A 447 4.07 -21.12 -19.68
N SER A 448 3.54 -19.91 -19.84
CA SER A 448 4.27 -18.76 -20.34
C SER A 448 4.64 -17.82 -19.19
N SER A 449 5.80 -17.20 -19.28
CA SER A 449 6.37 -16.35 -18.23
C SER A 449 6.99 -15.09 -18.85
N SER A 450 6.89 -13.97 -18.12
CA SER A 450 7.56 -12.72 -18.50
C SER A 450 9.01 -12.65 -18.02
N THR A 451 9.51 -13.68 -17.34
CA THR A 451 10.88 -13.72 -16.82
C THR A 451 11.91 -13.57 -17.94
N HIS A 452 12.80 -12.60 -17.79
CA HIS A 452 13.83 -12.31 -18.78
C HIS A 452 15.16 -11.99 -18.07
N PRO A 453 16.02 -13.01 -17.82
CA PRO A 453 17.20 -12.86 -16.96
C PRO A 453 18.18 -11.75 -17.38
N GLU A 454 18.22 -11.44 -18.67
CA GLU A 454 19.13 -10.45 -19.28
C GLU A 454 18.60 -9.00 -19.21
N ASN A 455 17.37 -8.77 -18.70
CA ASN A 455 16.77 -7.44 -18.63
C ASN A 455 17.15 -6.69 -17.34
N THR A 456 16.98 -5.37 -17.35
CA THR A 456 17.19 -4.51 -16.16
C THR A 456 16.33 -4.95 -14.96
N TYR A 457 15.15 -5.50 -15.24
CA TYR A 457 14.27 -6.11 -14.26
C TYR A 457 14.15 -7.61 -14.53
N SER A 458 13.82 -8.41 -13.51
CA SER A 458 13.70 -9.87 -13.65
C SER A 458 12.58 -10.32 -14.59
N PHE A 459 11.76 -9.39 -15.08
CA PHE A 459 10.68 -9.60 -16.04
C PHE A 459 10.67 -8.50 -17.11
N HIS A 460 10.02 -8.77 -18.24
CA HIS A 460 9.80 -7.78 -19.29
C HIS A 460 8.82 -6.69 -18.83
N CYS A 461 9.29 -5.44 -18.77
CA CYS A 461 8.47 -4.26 -18.58
C CYS A 461 8.74 -3.29 -19.72
N GLY A 462 7.71 -2.97 -20.50
CA GLY A 462 7.78 -1.99 -21.57
C GLY A 462 6.84 -0.81 -21.33
N GLU A 463 7.16 0.33 -21.94
CA GLU A 463 6.34 1.55 -21.89
C GLU A 463 5.74 1.81 -23.27
N PHE A 464 4.45 2.15 -23.33
CA PHE A 464 3.78 2.46 -24.59
C PHE A 464 2.85 3.67 -24.46
N PRO A 465 2.70 4.47 -25.53
CA PRO A 465 1.79 5.60 -25.52
C PRO A 465 0.33 5.12 -25.51
N SER A 466 -0.46 5.65 -24.58
CA SER A 466 -1.90 5.44 -24.46
C SER A 466 -2.57 6.76 -24.07
N ASN A 467 -3.48 7.27 -24.91
CA ASN A 467 -4.24 8.51 -24.67
C ASN A 467 -3.38 9.72 -24.24
N GLN A 468 -2.31 10.01 -24.99
CA GLN A 468 -1.34 11.10 -24.70
C GLN A 468 -0.51 10.93 -23.42
N ARG A 469 -0.59 9.75 -22.78
CA ARG A 469 0.18 9.38 -21.60
C ARG A 469 0.98 8.10 -21.88
N PHE A 470 1.82 7.68 -20.94
CA PHE A 470 2.49 6.38 -21.02
C PHE A 470 1.82 5.36 -20.11
N SER A 471 1.67 4.14 -20.63
CA SER A 471 1.18 2.94 -19.94
C SER A 471 2.26 1.87 -19.97
N LEU A 472 2.10 0.85 -19.13
CA LEU A 472 3.07 -0.24 -18.99
C LEU A 472 2.50 -1.53 -19.55
N PHE A 473 3.35 -2.36 -20.13
CA PHE A 473 3.00 -3.73 -20.45
C PHE A 473 4.03 -4.72 -19.92
N THR A 474 3.58 -5.93 -19.59
CA THR A 474 4.45 -7.08 -19.35
C THR A 474 4.15 -8.17 -20.36
N ASP A 475 5.17 -8.55 -21.10
CA ASP A 475 5.07 -9.48 -22.23
C ASP A 475 5.29 -10.92 -21.79
N LEU A 476 4.53 -11.83 -22.37
CA LEU A 476 4.56 -13.26 -22.12
C LEU A 476 5.00 -13.99 -23.40
N THR A 477 6.06 -14.78 -23.30
CA THR A 477 6.61 -15.50 -24.44
C THR A 477 5.92 -16.84 -24.65
N TYR A 478 5.39 -17.08 -25.85
CA TYR A 478 4.78 -18.34 -26.24
C TYR A 478 5.63 -19.13 -27.24
N SER A 479 5.54 -20.45 -27.14
CA SER A 479 6.07 -21.38 -28.12
C SER A 479 5.14 -21.48 -29.33
N PRO A 480 5.66 -21.73 -30.56
CA PRO A 480 4.83 -22.06 -31.72
C PRO A 480 3.95 -23.31 -31.56
N TYR A 481 4.20 -24.12 -30.51
CA TYR A 481 3.43 -25.32 -30.19
C TYR A 481 2.35 -25.07 -29.11
N ASP A 482 2.31 -23.88 -28.51
CA ASP A 482 1.28 -23.54 -27.54
C ASP A 482 -0.04 -23.29 -28.28
N GLU A 483 -1.07 -24.07 -27.93
CA GLU A 483 -2.40 -23.98 -28.55
C GLU A 483 -3.47 -23.98 -27.46
N PHE A 484 -4.16 -22.84 -27.30
CA PHE A 484 -5.25 -22.68 -26.34
C PHE A 484 -6.48 -23.50 -26.76
N ILE A 485 -7.18 -24.05 -25.79
CA ILE A 485 -8.42 -24.84 -25.97
C ILE A 485 -9.62 -23.92 -25.77
N ASP A 486 -10.51 -23.90 -26.76
CA ASP A 486 -11.80 -23.20 -26.69
C ASP A 486 -12.61 -23.60 -25.45
N GLY A 487 -13.11 -22.60 -24.72
CA GLY A 487 -13.87 -22.75 -23.49
C GLY A 487 -13.04 -23.10 -22.25
N ASN A 488 -11.73 -23.33 -22.38
CA ASN A 488 -10.88 -23.66 -21.24
C ASN A 488 -10.47 -22.43 -20.42
N VAL A 489 -10.10 -22.67 -19.16
CA VAL A 489 -9.75 -21.62 -18.19
C VAL A 489 -8.25 -21.59 -17.93
N TYR A 490 -7.64 -20.42 -18.12
CA TYR A 490 -6.22 -20.15 -17.94
C TYR A 490 -6.00 -19.17 -16.80
N SER A 491 -5.05 -19.47 -15.93
CA SER A 491 -4.72 -18.66 -14.76
C SER A 491 -3.55 -17.73 -15.05
N TYR A 492 -3.67 -16.47 -14.64
CA TYR A 492 -2.62 -15.47 -14.71
C TYR A 492 -2.26 -14.97 -13.32
N ILE A 493 -0.96 -14.86 -13.05
CA ILE A 493 -0.42 -14.41 -11.77
C ILE A 493 0.72 -13.42 -12.04
N PHE A 494 0.63 -12.20 -11.50
CA PHE A 494 1.72 -11.21 -11.49
C PHE A 494 2.22 -10.99 -10.07
N ARG A 495 3.46 -11.43 -9.83
CA ARG A 495 4.01 -11.70 -8.50
C ARG A 495 4.99 -10.61 -8.06
N PRO A 496 4.75 -9.93 -6.92
CA PRO A 496 5.76 -9.09 -6.30
C PRO A 496 6.93 -9.97 -5.80
N LYS A 497 8.12 -9.38 -5.65
CA LYS A 497 9.20 -10.08 -4.94
C LYS A 497 8.79 -10.29 -3.48
N PRO A 498 9.21 -11.39 -2.82
CA PRO A 498 8.77 -11.72 -1.46
C PRO A 498 8.97 -10.58 -0.45
N GLU A 499 10.07 -9.82 -0.55
CA GLU A 499 10.36 -8.69 0.33
C GLU A 499 9.36 -7.51 0.18
N TYR A 500 8.61 -7.45 -0.93
CA TYR A 500 7.60 -6.41 -1.20
C TYR A 500 6.16 -6.93 -1.16
N ALA A 501 5.93 -8.19 -0.81
CA ALA A 501 4.59 -8.78 -0.74
C ALA A 501 3.69 -8.16 0.34
N HIS A 502 4.27 -7.42 1.29
CA HIS A 502 3.55 -6.60 2.28
C HIS A 502 3.08 -5.24 1.75
N LEU A 503 3.49 -4.86 0.54
CA LEU A 503 3.19 -3.57 -0.10
C LEU A 503 2.36 -3.72 -1.37
N TYR A 504 2.50 -4.83 -2.07
CA TYR A 504 1.84 -5.07 -3.35
C TYR A 504 1.00 -6.34 -3.30
N GLU A 505 -0.17 -6.28 -3.91
CA GLU A 505 -0.96 -7.47 -4.18
C GLU A 505 -0.27 -8.34 -5.23
N GLU A 506 -0.32 -9.65 -5.05
CA GLU A 506 -0.11 -10.58 -6.16
C GLU A 506 -1.37 -10.58 -7.02
N LEU A 507 -1.31 -9.94 -8.19
CA LEU A 507 -2.46 -9.83 -9.08
C LEU A 507 -2.77 -11.19 -9.70
N LYS A 508 -3.94 -11.72 -9.39
CA LYS A 508 -4.44 -13.02 -9.84
C LYS A 508 -5.70 -12.83 -10.70
N MET A 509 -5.78 -13.55 -11.83
CA MET A 509 -6.92 -13.53 -12.75
C MET A 509 -7.14 -14.90 -13.40
N ASN A 510 -8.35 -15.17 -13.89
CA ASN A 510 -8.62 -16.29 -14.80
C ASN A 510 -9.29 -15.83 -16.10
N PHE A 511 -8.90 -16.47 -17.19
CA PHE A 511 -9.36 -16.21 -18.54
C PHE A 511 -10.13 -17.39 -19.08
N VAL A 512 -11.36 -17.17 -19.55
CA VAL A 512 -12.12 -18.12 -20.35
C VAL A 512 -11.78 -17.85 -21.80
N TYR A 513 -10.95 -18.69 -22.40
CA TYR A 513 -10.51 -18.53 -23.78
C TYR A 513 -11.61 -18.97 -24.75
N HIS A 514 -11.80 -18.22 -25.82
CA HIS A 514 -12.66 -18.57 -26.94
C HIS A 514 -11.86 -18.42 -28.23
N SER A 515 -11.89 -19.43 -29.09
CA SER A 515 -11.18 -19.38 -30.37
C SER A 515 -11.78 -18.28 -31.26
N PRO A 516 -10.96 -17.59 -32.08
CA PRO A 516 -11.46 -16.58 -32.99
C PRO A 516 -12.59 -17.13 -33.87
N THR A 517 -13.71 -16.40 -33.91
CA THR A 517 -14.80 -16.77 -34.82
C THR A 517 -14.37 -16.48 -36.26
N ARG A 518 -14.03 -17.53 -37.02
CA ARG A 518 -13.84 -17.37 -38.47
C ARG A 518 -15.16 -16.92 -39.05
N ASN A 519 -15.24 -15.66 -39.50
CA ASN A 519 -16.35 -15.22 -40.33
C ASN A 519 -16.44 -16.17 -41.52
N LYS A 520 -17.53 -16.94 -41.59
CA LYS A 520 -17.85 -17.81 -42.72
C LYS A 520 -18.23 -17.00 -43.95
#